data_AF-Q0U248-F1
#
_entry.id   AF-Q0U248-F1
#
_cell.length_a   1.000
_cell.length_b   1.000
_cell.length_c   1.000
_cell.angle_alpha   90.00
_cell.angle_beta   90.00
_cell.angle_gamma   90.00
#
_symmetry.space_group_name_H-M   'P 1'
#
loop_
_entity.id
_entity.type
_entity.pdbx_description
1 polymer ?
#
loop_
_entity_poly.entity_id
_entity_poly.type
_entity_poly.pdbx_seq_one_letter_code
_entity_poly.pdbx_strand_id
1 'polypeptide(L)'
;MLTIPASIRAFASWQYSSHPDKLRKATPEQREMASHHFVRLTAMRDIILDPVKRFAYDRFGPDVQCNKCLTISDYVESQLFTTGTTYGAIILFLVGANALGYFSDGAYWRYLGLLAVGTLEARTAMRPDFPSFLTLYLNPFVTKWGLRPAYLPFQLTSIIKKASISAAQFLALLMPLYRLDPQQPLKPTEDTEDARHKQLDRLSAFVAETNRESGRLLELESIPYKENEKAKSELREAFKKYMVQNVVHQEKDVRNAIGQSMARRRQGVPHGAQGTR
;
A
#
# COMPACT_ATOMS: atom_id res chain seq x y z
N MET A 1 0.40 -25.52 -29.68
CA MET A 1 -0.12 -26.69 -28.92
C MET A 1 0.26 -27.94 -29.68
N LEU A 2 1.16 -28.77 -29.14
CA LEU A 2 1.38 -30.11 -29.70
C LEU A 2 0.11 -30.94 -29.47
N THR A 3 -0.34 -31.65 -30.51
CA THR A 3 -1.41 -32.65 -30.35
C THR A 3 -0.93 -33.71 -29.35
N ILE A 4 -1.84 -34.23 -28.50
CA ILE A 4 -1.55 -35.26 -27.47
C ILE A 4 -0.65 -36.42 -27.99
N PRO A 5 -0.85 -36.96 -29.21
CA PRO A 5 0.03 -38.01 -29.75
C PRO A 5 1.45 -37.54 -30.12
N ALA A 6 1.67 -36.25 -30.36
CA ALA A 6 3.00 -35.68 -30.63
C ALA A 6 3.79 -35.44 -29.32
N SER A 7 3.12 -35.00 -28.25
CA SER A 7 3.76 -34.84 -26.94
C SER A 7 4.21 -36.17 -26.34
N ILE A 8 3.41 -37.25 -26.48
CA ILE A 8 3.78 -38.57 -25.96
C ILE A 8 5.04 -39.12 -26.64
N ARG A 9 5.17 -38.93 -27.96
CA ARG A 9 6.37 -39.35 -28.71
C ARG A 9 7.61 -38.57 -28.30
N ALA A 10 7.47 -37.27 -28.06
CA ALA A 10 8.55 -36.47 -27.52
C ALA A 10 8.94 -36.97 -26.11
N PHE A 11 8.00 -37.17 -25.18
CA PHE A 11 8.36 -37.69 -23.85
C PHE A 11 9.10 -39.02 -23.90
N ALA A 12 8.69 -39.94 -24.77
CA ALA A 12 9.36 -41.23 -24.92
C ALA A 12 10.82 -41.09 -25.39
N SER A 13 11.11 -40.22 -26.35
CA SER A 13 12.50 -40.04 -26.83
C SER A 13 13.39 -39.37 -25.78
N TRP A 14 12.88 -38.38 -25.05
CA TRP A 14 13.61 -37.68 -23.99
C TRP A 14 13.85 -38.58 -22.77
N GLN A 15 12.85 -39.39 -22.40
CA GLN A 15 12.95 -40.35 -21.30
C GLN A 15 13.96 -41.46 -21.64
N TYR A 16 14.02 -41.90 -22.89
CA TYR A 16 15.01 -42.86 -23.37
C TYR A 16 16.45 -42.30 -23.30
N SER A 17 16.67 -41.01 -23.60
CA SER A 17 18.01 -40.40 -23.52
C SER A 17 18.51 -40.17 -22.08
N SER A 18 17.61 -39.87 -21.15
CA SER A 18 17.96 -39.59 -19.74
C SER A 18 17.91 -40.81 -18.83
N HIS A 19 17.71 -42.02 -19.37
CA HIS A 19 17.56 -43.22 -18.56
C HIS A 19 18.85 -43.55 -17.77
N PRO A 20 18.78 -43.77 -16.45
CA PRO A 20 19.96 -43.93 -15.59
C PRO A 20 20.85 -45.13 -16.00
N ASP A 21 20.24 -46.19 -16.56
CA ASP A 21 20.97 -47.38 -17.03
C ASP A 21 21.96 -47.08 -18.18
N LYS A 22 21.67 -46.09 -19.04
CA LYS A 22 22.56 -45.72 -20.15
C LYS A 22 23.77 -44.91 -19.72
N LEU A 23 23.69 -44.31 -18.53
CA LEU A 23 24.72 -43.43 -17.99
C LEU A 23 25.63 -44.17 -17.00
N ARG A 24 25.64 -45.51 -17.04
CA ARG A 24 26.50 -46.35 -16.22
C ARG A 24 28.00 -46.13 -16.45
N LYS A 25 28.38 -45.54 -17.60
CA LYS A 25 29.76 -45.15 -17.94
C LYS A 25 30.05 -43.65 -17.78
N ALA A 26 29.05 -42.85 -17.41
CA ALA A 26 29.19 -41.40 -17.23
C ALA A 26 29.79 -41.05 -15.86
N THR A 27 30.29 -39.83 -15.69
CA THR A 27 30.77 -39.39 -14.38
C THR A 27 29.63 -39.38 -13.34
N PRO A 28 29.92 -39.53 -12.04
CA PRO A 28 28.90 -39.57 -11.00
C PRO A 28 27.94 -38.36 -11.04
N GLU A 29 28.46 -37.17 -11.30
CA GLU A 29 27.69 -35.92 -11.43
C GLU A 29 26.73 -35.94 -12.62
N GLN A 30 27.17 -36.44 -13.78
CA GLN A 30 26.33 -36.54 -14.98
C GLN A 30 25.17 -37.52 -14.79
N ARG A 31 25.42 -38.60 -14.06
CA ARG A 31 24.40 -39.60 -13.72
C ARG A 31 23.35 -39.04 -12.76
N GLU A 32 23.76 -38.20 -11.80
CA GLU A 32 22.85 -37.52 -10.88
C GLU A 32 22.01 -36.45 -11.59
N MET A 33 22.62 -35.61 -12.43
CA MET A 33 21.87 -34.63 -13.23
C MET A 33 20.84 -35.29 -14.15
N ALA A 34 21.19 -36.41 -14.77
CA ALA A 34 20.28 -37.14 -15.63
C ALA A 34 19.18 -37.89 -14.89
N SER A 35 19.46 -38.44 -13.70
CA SER A 35 18.42 -39.05 -12.87
C SER A 35 17.39 -38.01 -12.41
N HIS A 36 17.83 -36.82 -11.99
CA HIS A 36 16.93 -35.71 -11.69
C HIS A 36 16.10 -35.28 -12.91
N HIS A 37 16.72 -35.23 -14.09
CA HIS A 37 16.03 -34.91 -15.32
C HIS A 37 14.98 -35.97 -15.68
N PHE A 38 15.32 -37.25 -15.53
CA PHE A 38 14.42 -38.38 -15.77
C PHE A 38 13.20 -38.36 -14.82
N VAL A 39 13.43 -38.12 -13.53
CA VAL A 39 12.35 -38.00 -12.52
C VAL A 39 11.43 -36.84 -12.89
N ARG A 40 11.98 -35.69 -13.29
CA ARG A 40 11.20 -34.53 -13.73
C ARG A 40 10.35 -34.83 -14.96
N LEU A 41 10.93 -35.47 -15.99
CA LEU A 41 10.21 -35.86 -17.20
C LEU A 41 9.07 -36.83 -16.90
N THR A 42 9.30 -37.78 -16.00
CA THR A 42 8.29 -38.75 -15.57
C THR A 42 7.14 -38.05 -14.85
N ALA A 43 7.45 -37.15 -13.91
CA ALA A 43 6.44 -36.35 -13.23
C ALA A 43 5.61 -35.48 -14.20
N MET A 44 6.26 -34.84 -15.18
CA MET A 44 5.57 -34.05 -16.20
C MET A 44 4.63 -34.90 -17.06
N ARG A 45 5.09 -36.09 -17.46
CA ARG A 45 4.27 -37.05 -18.22
C ARG A 45 3.03 -37.45 -17.42
N ASP A 46 3.18 -37.78 -16.14
CA ASP A 46 2.08 -38.17 -15.26
C ASP A 46 1.05 -37.04 -15.10
N ILE A 47 1.51 -35.79 -14.97
CA ILE A 47 0.65 -34.61 -14.90
C ILE A 47 -0.15 -34.41 -16.20
N ILE A 48 0.45 -34.65 -17.36
CA ILE A 48 -0.21 -34.44 -18.66
C ILE A 48 -1.23 -35.54 -18.96
N LEU A 49 -0.93 -36.79 -18.55
CA LEU A 49 -1.79 -37.94 -18.79
C LEU A 49 -3.01 -37.97 -17.87
N ASP A 50 -2.85 -37.56 -16.61
CA ASP A 50 -3.93 -37.55 -15.63
C ASP A 50 -4.64 -36.19 -15.60
N PRO A 51 -5.93 -36.11 -15.98
CA PRO A 51 -6.67 -34.85 -15.99
C PRO A 51 -6.81 -34.22 -14.60
N VAL A 52 -6.81 -35.02 -13.52
CA VAL A 52 -6.91 -34.51 -12.15
C VAL A 52 -5.59 -33.83 -11.74
N LYS A 53 -4.46 -34.49 -12.00
CA LYS A 53 -3.14 -33.90 -11.76
C LYS A 53 -2.89 -32.67 -12.62
N ARG A 54 -3.35 -32.68 -13.87
CA ARG A 54 -3.32 -31.51 -14.75
C ARG A 54 -4.10 -30.34 -14.16
N PHE A 55 -5.31 -30.60 -13.66
CA PHE A 55 -6.14 -29.57 -13.01
C PHE A 55 -5.43 -28.94 -11.81
N ALA A 56 -4.80 -29.77 -10.97
CA ALA A 56 -4.05 -29.33 -9.80
C ALA A 56 -2.81 -28.52 -10.20
N TYR A 57 -2.05 -29.00 -11.20
CA TYR A 57 -0.85 -28.32 -11.69
C TYR A 57 -1.15 -26.95 -12.29
N ASP A 58 -2.23 -26.82 -13.08
CA ASP A 58 -2.59 -25.56 -13.73
C ASP A 58 -2.93 -24.46 -12.69
N ARG A 59 -3.40 -24.82 -11.49
CA ARG A 59 -3.86 -23.88 -10.44
C ARG A 59 -2.86 -23.66 -9.32
N PHE A 60 -2.27 -24.72 -8.81
CA PHE A 60 -1.39 -24.69 -7.64
C PHE A 60 0.09 -24.69 -8.04
N GLY A 61 0.40 -25.09 -9.27
CA GLY A 61 1.76 -25.15 -9.79
C GLY A 61 2.47 -26.46 -9.43
N PRO A 62 3.81 -26.47 -9.47
CA PRO A 62 4.60 -27.68 -9.20
C PRO A 62 4.74 -28.01 -7.71
N ASP A 63 4.39 -27.09 -6.81
CA ASP A 63 4.67 -27.18 -5.37
C ASP A 63 3.47 -27.72 -4.56
N VAL A 64 2.60 -28.50 -5.20
CA VAL A 64 1.42 -29.08 -4.56
C VAL A 64 1.87 -30.22 -3.66
N GLN A 65 1.90 -29.98 -2.36
CA GLN A 65 2.29 -30.98 -1.36
C GLN A 65 1.12 -31.91 -1.06
N CYS A 66 0.75 -32.77 -2.00
CA CYS A 66 -0.21 -33.83 -1.71
C CYS A 66 0.16 -35.17 -2.37
N ASN A 67 0.71 -36.08 -1.55
CA ASN A 67 1.13 -37.41 -1.98
C ASN A 67 -0.02 -38.43 -2.03
N LYS A 68 -1.16 -38.14 -1.40
CA LYS A 68 -2.31 -39.06 -1.28
C LYS A 68 -3.60 -38.56 -1.95
N CYS A 69 -3.55 -37.43 -2.65
CA CYS A 69 -4.72 -36.86 -3.31
C CYS A 69 -5.03 -37.64 -4.60
N LEU A 70 -6.26 -38.09 -4.74
CA LEU A 70 -6.74 -38.82 -5.93
C LEU A 70 -7.81 -38.02 -6.66
N THR A 71 -8.60 -37.25 -5.92
CA THR A 71 -9.71 -36.46 -6.47
C THR A 71 -9.39 -34.97 -6.49
N ILE A 72 -10.13 -34.23 -7.31
CA ILE A 72 -10.01 -32.77 -7.38
C ILE A 72 -10.29 -32.13 -6.01
N SER A 73 -11.28 -32.65 -5.28
CA SER A 73 -11.62 -32.16 -3.93
C SER A 73 -10.46 -32.33 -2.95
N ASP A 74 -9.74 -33.46 -2.99
CA ASP A 74 -8.62 -33.70 -2.07
C ASP A 74 -7.51 -32.66 -2.29
N TYR A 75 -7.23 -32.32 -3.56
CA TYR A 75 -6.24 -31.29 -3.89
C TYR A 75 -6.68 -29.90 -3.45
N VAL A 76 -7.96 -29.56 -3.61
CA VAL A 76 -8.51 -28.27 -3.18
C VAL A 76 -8.50 -28.14 -1.66
N GLU A 77 -8.88 -29.20 -0.94
CA GLU A 77 -8.90 -29.22 0.53
C GLU A 77 -7.48 -29.14 1.11
N SER A 78 -6.57 -29.95 0.58
CA SER A 78 -5.15 -29.92 0.98
C SER A 78 -4.54 -28.53 0.76
N GLN A 79 -4.82 -27.91 -0.40
CA GLN A 79 -4.34 -26.56 -0.65
C GLN A 79 -4.99 -25.54 0.30
N LEU A 80 -6.30 -25.62 0.53
CA LEU A 80 -7.01 -24.69 1.40
C LEU A 80 -6.50 -24.76 2.84
N PHE A 81 -6.16 -25.95 3.31
CA PHE A 81 -5.56 -26.16 4.63
C PHE A 81 -4.16 -25.54 4.71
N THR A 82 -3.30 -25.79 3.71
CA THR A 82 -1.95 -25.22 3.66
C THR A 82 -1.97 -23.69 3.54
N THR A 83 -2.82 -23.16 2.67
CA THR A 83 -3.06 -21.73 2.51
C THR A 83 -3.59 -21.13 3.82
N GLY A 84 -4.63 -21.73 4.41
CA GLY A 84 -5.25 -21.26 5.65
C GLY A 84 -4.30 -21.26 6.84
N THR A 85 -3.50 -22.31 7.01
CA THR A 85 -2.48 -22.38 8.07
C THR A 85 -1.38 -21.33 7.88
N THR A 86 -0.92 -21.13 6.65
CA THR A 86 0.09 -20.11 6.33
C THR A 86 -0.41 -18.69 6.63
N TYR A 87 -1.58 -18.32 6.10
CA TYR A 87 -2.15 -16.98 6.35
C TYR A 87 -2.58 -16.80 7.81
N GLY A 88 -3.10 -17.85 8.46
CA GLY A 88 -3.44 -17.83 9.87
C GLY A 88 -2.21 -17.58 10.77
N ALA A 89 -1.09 -18.25 10.49
CA ALA A 89 0.17 -18.00 11.19
C ALA A 89 0.68 -16.57 11.00
N ILE A 90 0.58 -16.02 9.77
CA ILE A 90 0.96 -14.63 9.49
C ILE A 90 0.06 -13.65 10.24
N ILE A 91 -1.27 -13.85 10.24
CA ILE A 91 -2.21 -12.99 10.99
C ILE A 91 -1.90 -13.04 12.48
N LEU A 92 -1.73 -14.25 13.05
CA LEU A 92 -1.40 -14.43 14.46
C LEU A 92 -0.11 -13.68 14.82
N PHE A 93 0.91 -13.79 13.98
CA PHE A 93 2.17 -13.06 14.15
C PHE A 93 1.97 -11.54 14.10
N LEU A 94 1.20 -11.03 13.14
CA LEU A 94 0.90 -9.60 13.03
C LEU A 94 0.11 -9.08 14.24
N VAL A 95 -0.88 -9.83 14.72
CA VAL A 95 -1.66 -9.48 15.90
C VAL A 95 -0.78 -9.45 17.14
N GLY A 96 0.08 -10.47 17.31
CA GLY A 96 1.06 -10.50 18.39
C GLY A 96 2.01 -9.31 18.33
N ALA A 97 2.57 -9.01 17.16
CA ALA A 97 3.46 -7.86 16.98
C ALA A 97 2.77 -6.53 17.29
N ASN A 98 1.51 -6.36 16.84
CA ASN A 98 0.70 -5.18 17.11
C ASN A 98 0.42 -5.00 18.60
N ALA A 99 0.11 -6.10 19.32
CA ALA A 99 -0.10 -6.08 20.77
C ALA A 99 1.16 -5.68 21.55
N LEU A 100 2.35 -6.00 21.06
CA LEU A 100 3.64 -5.55 21.62
C LEU A 100 3.98 -4.09 21.23
N GLY A 101 3.13 -3.40 20.48
CA GLY A 101 3.35 -2.02 20.04
C GLY A 101 4.26 -1.87 18.81
N TYR A 102 4.66 -2.98 18.18
CA TYR A 102 5.39 -2.97 16.92
C TYR A 102 4.42 -3.01 15.73
N PHE A 103 4.75 -2.36 14.61
CA PHE A 103 3.94 -2.40 13.38
C PHE A 103 2.48 -1.91 13.53
N SER A 104 2.18 -1.05 14.51
CA SER A 104 0.85 -0.41 14.66
C SER A 104 0.53 0.52 13.49
N ASP A 105 1.52 1.24 12.99
CA ASP A 105 1.36 2.14 11.86
C ASP A 105 1.07 1.37 10.57
N GLY A 106 -0.09 1.64 9.97
CA GLY A 106 -0.54 0.97 8.75
C GLY A 106 -1.03 -0.46 8.97
N ALA A 107 -1.28 -0.88 10.22
CA ALA A 107 -1.80 -2.21 10.54
C ALA A 107 -3.07 -2.55 9.74
N TYR A 108 -4.01 -1.60 9.63
CA TYR A 108 -5.22 -1.74 8.81
C TYR A 108 -4.92 -2.16 7.37
N TRP A 109 -3.99 -1.46 6.70
CA TRP A 109 -3.60 -1.76 5.32
C TRP A 109 -2.90 -3.11 5.18
N ARG A 110 -2.12 -3.51 6.19
CA ARG A 110 -1.49 -4.84 6.22
C ARG A 110 -2.53 -5.95 6.32
N TYR A 111 -3.51 -5.83 7.23
CA TYR A 111 -4.59 -6.81 7.34
C TYR A 111 -5.46 -6.85 6.09
N LEU A 112 -5.81 -5.69 5.53
CA LEU A 112 -6.60 -5.59 4.30
C LEU A 112 -5.86 -6.21 3.12
N GLY A 113 -4.57 -5.91 2.94
CA GLY A 113 -3.75 -6.49 1.88
C GLY A 113 -3.62 -8.01 2.02
N LEU A 114 -3.40 -8.50 3.24
CA LEU A 114 -3.29 -9.93 3.52
C LEU A 114 -4.62 -10.66 3.26
N LEU A 115 -5.75 -10.09 3.68
CA LEU A 115 -7.08 -10.63 3.40
C LEU A 115 -7.43 -10.55 1.92
N ALA A 116 -7.06 -9.49 1.21
CA ALA A 116 -7.30 -9.35 -0.22
C ALA A 116 -6.53 -10.43 -1.02
N VAL A 117 -5.26 -10.68 -0.68
CA VAL A 117 -4.48 -11.74 -1.32
C VAL A 117 -5.01 -13.13 -0.92
N GLY A 118 -5.33 -13.34 0.36
CA GLY A 118 -5.88 -14.61 0.85
C GLY A 118 -7.23 -14.95 0.21
N THR A 119 -8.13 -13.99 0.06
CA THR A 119 -9.42 -14.17 -0.62
C THR A 119 -9.26 -14.41 -2.11
N LEU A 120 -8.30 -13.75 -2.77
CA LEU A 120 -7.94 -14.02 -4.16
C LEU A 120 -7.43 -15.47 -4.32
N GLU A 121 -6.52 -15.91 -3.45
CA GLU A 121 -5.95 -17.26 -3.47
C GLU A 121 -7.03 -18.33 -3.22
N ALA A 122 -7.88 -18.12 -2.21
CA ALA A 122 -9.02 -19.00 -1.92
C ALA A 122 -10.01 -19.06 -3.07
N ARG A 123 -10.32 -17.92 -3.71
CA ARG A 123 -11.18 -17.88 -4.90
C ARG A 123 -10.58 -18.67 -6.06
N THR A 124 -9.28 -18.56 -6.29
CA THR A 124 -8.60 -19.32 -7.35
C THR A 124 -8.50 -20.81 -7.05
N ALA A 125 -8.47 -21.20 -5.77
CA ALA A 125 -8.49 -22.60 -5.36
C ALA A 125 -9.88 -23.24 -5.51
N MET A 126 -10.94 -22.51 -5.15
CA MET A 126 -12.31 -23.04 -5.13
C MET A 126 -13.01 -22.98 -6.48
N ARG A 127 -12.69 -22.01 -7.35
CA ARG A 127 -13.38 -21.89 -8.65
C ARG A 127 -12.71 -22.71 -9.76
N PRO A 128 -13.51 -23.40 -10.59
CA PRO A 128 -13.01 -24.06 -11.80
C PRO A 128 -12.67 -23.07 -12.92
N ASP A 129 -13.13 -21.82 -12.86
CA ASP A 129 -12.93 -20.85 -13.94
C ASP A 129 -11.59 -20.11 -13.86
N PHE A 130 -10.96 -19.91 -15.03
CA PHE A 130 -9.81 -19.03 -15.15
C PHE A 130 -10.21 -17.57 -14.88
N PRO A 131 -9.39 -16.76 -14.17
CA PRO A 131 -9.72 -15.36 -13.94
C PRO A 131 -9.87 -14.63 -15.28
N SER A 132 -11.04 -14.05 -15.51
CA SER A 132 -11.41 -13.41 -16.79
C SER A 132 -10.42 -12.32 -17.20
N PHE A 133 -9.85 -11.60 -16.24
CA PHE A 133 -8.80 -10.61 -16.52
C PHE A 133 -7.55 -11.22 -17.19
N LEU A 134 -7.14 -12.42 -16.76
CA LEU A 134 -5.96 -13.09 -17.30
C LEU A 134 -6.19 -13.61 -18.71
N THR A 135 -7.38 -14.18 -18.97
CA THR A 135 -7.72 -14.73 -20.28
C THR A 135 -8.04 -13.66 -21.30
N LEU A 136 -8.68 -12.56 -20.90
CA LEU A 136 -9.16 -11.52 -21.82
C LEU A 136 -8.14 -10.41 -22.11
N TYR A 137 -7.28 -10.06 -21.14
CA TYR A 137 -6.36 -8.92 -21.28
C TYR A 137 -4.90 -9.36 -21.25
N LEU A 138 -4.49 -10.10 -20.22
CA LEU A 138 -3.07 -10.33 -19.94
C LEU A 138 -2.43 -11.34 -20.90
N ASN A 139 -3.08 -12.49 -21.13
CA ASN A 139 -2.62 -13.49 -22.08
C ASN A 139 -2.54 -12.98 -23.53
N PRO A 140 -3.56 -12.31 -24.10
CA PRO A 140 -3.45 -11.78 -25.46
C PRO A 140 -2.42 -10.65 -25.57
N PHE A 141 -2.21 -9.84 -24.53
CA PHE A 141 -1.17 -8.81 -24.55
C PHE A 141 0.24 -9.41 -24.57
N VAL A 142 0.52 -10.35 -23.67
CA VAL A 142 1.84 -10.99 -23.53
C VAL A 142 2.18 -11.85 -24.74
N THR A 143 1.20 -12.56 -25.29
CA THR A 143 1.39 -13.39 -26.49
C THR A 143 1.53 -12.57 -27.77
N LYS A 144 0.83 -11.43 -27.90
CA LYS A 144 0.99 -10.51 -29.04
C LYS A 144 2.36 -9.85 -29.08
N TRP A 145 2.94 -9.50 -27.93
CA TRP A 145 4.27 -8.89 -27.89
C TRP A 145 5.42 -9.92 -27.87
N GLY A 146 5.11 -11.22 -27.90
CA GLY A 146 6.11 -12.28 -27.99
C GLY A 146 7.07 -12.39 -26.79
N LEU A 147 6.77 -11.74 -25.66
CA LEU A 147 7.69 -11.75 -24.51
C LEU A 147 7.76 -13.13 -23.87
N ARG A 148 6.62 -13.81 -23.69
CA ARG A 148 6.50 -15.09 -22.96
C ARG A 148 5.29 -15.93 -23.42
N PRO A 149 5.31 -17.25 -23.21
CA PRO A 149 4.11 -18.08 -23.35
C PRO A 149 3.01 -17.64 -22.37
N ALA A 150 1.75 -17.96 -22.67
CA ALA A 150 0.60 -17.60 -21.85
C ALA A 150 0.81 -18.00 -20.38
N TYR A 151 0.53 -17.06 -19.47
CA TYR A 151 0.72 -17.28 -18.05
C TYR A 151 -0.28 -18.31 -17.53
N LEU A 152 0.20 -19.26 -16.74
CA LEU A 152 -0.68 -20.15 -15.99
C LEU A 152 -1.26 -19.41 -14.77
N PRO A 153 -2.47 -19.77 -14.30
CA PRO A 153 -3.10 -19.16 -13.13
C PRO A 153 -2.19 -19.11 -11.89
N PHE A 154 -1.45 -20.17 -11.60
CA PHE A 154 -0.52 -20.21 -10.46
C PHE A 154 0.61 -19.17 -10.58
N GLN A 155 1.02 -18.83 -11.81
CA GLN A 155 2.07 -17.83 -12.03
C GLN A 155 1.54 -16.43 -11.73
N LEU A 156 0.28 -16.15 -12.08
CA LEU A 156 -0.33 -14.87 -11.72
C LEU A 156 -0.53 -14.74 -10.22
N THR A 157 -1.08 -15.76 -9.55
CA THR A 157 -1.29 -15.70 -8.09
C THR A 157 0.03 -15.59 -7.34
N SER A 158 1.08 -16.29 -7.78
CA SER A 158 2.41 -16.14 -7.19
C SER A 158 3.04 -14.76 -7.44
N ILE A 159 2.85 -14.16 -8.62
CA ILE A 159 3.30 -12.79 -8.90
C ILE A 159 2.53 -11.80 -8.02
N ILE A 160 1.19 -11.91 -7.95
CA ILE A 160 0.35 -11.03 -7.13
C ILE A 160 0.73 -11.15 -5.65
N LYS A 161 0.93 -12.38 -5.16
CA LYS A 161 1.37 -12.62 -3.77
C LYS A 161 2.70 -11.94 -3.50
N LYS A 162 3.70 -12.17 -4.36
CA LYS A 162 5.04 -11.56 -4.21
C LYS A 162 4.98 -10.04 -4.30
N ALA A 163 4.23 -9.50 -5.27
CA ALA A 163 4.06 -8.07 -5.47
C ALA A 163 3.29 -7.40 -4.31
N SER A 164 2.26 -8.05 -3.78
CA SER A 164 1.48 -7.52 -2.66
C SER A 164 2.28 -7.55 -1.37
N ILE A 165 3.01 -8.62 -1.09
CA ILE A 165 3.88 -8.70 0.09
C ILE A 165 4.99 -7.65 -0.02
N SER A 166 5.63 -7.52 -1.19
CA SER A 166 6.64 -6.48 -1.40
C SER A 166 6.05 -5.08 -1.28
N ALA A 167 4.87 -4.82 -1.87
CA ALA A 167 4.21 -3.53 -1.80
C ALA A 167 3.83 -3.17 -0.35
N ALA A 168 3.33 -4.13 0.43
CA ALA A 168 3.04 -3.93 1.85
C ALA A 168 4.32 -3.61 2.66
N GLN A 169 5.43 -4.27 2.32
CA GLN A 169 6.73 -4.00 2.94
C GLN A 169 7.31 -2.64 2.52
N PHE A 170 7.15 -2.25 1.26
CA PHE A 170 7.56 -0.93 0.74
C PHE A 170 6.71 0.20 1.33
N LEU A 171 5.42 -0.01 1.53
CA LEU A 171 4.57 0.96 2.23
C LEU A 171 5.05 1.19 3.67
N ALA A 172 5.53 0.13 4.34
CA ALA A 172 6.12 0.25 5.66
C ALA A 172 7.42 1.09 5.66
N LEU A 173 8.18 1.08 4.55
CA LEU A 173 9.38 1.91 4.37
C LEU A 173 9.06 3.37 4.00
N LEU A 174 7.92 3.63 3.34
CA LEU A 174 7.47 4.97 2.99
C LEU A 174 6.74 5.68 4.12
N MET A 175 6.20 4.92 5.08
CA MET A 175 5.46 5.46 6.21
C MET A 175 6.24 6.47 7.07
N PRO A 176 7.55 6.27 7.36
CA PRO A 176 8.38 7.26 8.05
C PRO A 176 8.51 8.60 7.30
N LEU A 177 8.40 8.60 5.96
CA LEU A 177 8.53 9.81 5.14
C LEU A 177 7.26 10.69 5.22
N TYR A 178 6.12 10.09 5.53
CA TYR A 178 4.85 10.81 5.77
C TYR A 178 4.68 11.27 7.21
N ARG A 179 5.59 10.91 8.12
CA ARG A 179 5.58 11.43 9.49
C ARG A 179 6.10 12.87 9.46
N LEU A 180 5.22 13.83 9.79
CA LEU A 180 5.56 15.26 9.88
C LEU A 180 6.62 15.57 10.95
N ASP A 181 6.89 14.65 11.87
CA ASP A 181 7.89 14.83 12.94
C ASP A 181 8.77 13.57 13.11
N PRO A 182 10.07 13.63 12.82
CA PRO A 182 10.99 12.49 12.95
C PRO A 182 11.40 12.18 14.41
N GLN A 183 11.07 13.06 15.37
CA GLN A 183 11.51 12.97 16.77
C GLN A 183 10.42 12.49 17.75
N GLN A 184 9.16 12.42 17.34
CA GLN A 184 8.08 11.93 18.20
C GLN A 184 7.36 10.75 17.53
N PRO A 185 7.52 9.51 18.04
CA PRO A 185 6.56 8.48 17.71
C PRO A 185 5.21 8.99 18.23
N LEU A 186 4.28 9.28 17.31
CA LEU A 186 2.87 9.30 17.64
C LEU A 186 2.59 7.93 18.22
N LYS A 187 2.63 7.84 19.56
CA LYS A 187 2.00 6.74 20.28
C LYS A 187 0.61 6.58 19.67
N PRO A 188 0.17 5.33 19.43
CA PRO A 188 -1.15 5.10 18.86
C PRO A 188 -2.10 5.99 19.62
N THR A 189 -2.81 6.85 18.89
CA THR A 189 -3.78 7.78 19.43
C THR A 189 -4.86 6.93 20.11
N GLU A 190 -4.61 6.56 21.36
CA GLU A 190 -5.63 6.61 22.37
C GLU A 190 -6.15 8.05 22.28
N ASP A 191 -7.30 8.18 21.63
CA ASP A 191 -8.09 9.39 21.49
C ASP A 191 -8.68 9.75 22.87
N THR A 192 -7.83 9.73 23.89
CA THR A 192 -8.16 10.08 25.25
C THR A 192 -8.13 11.60 25.30
N GLU A 193 -9.20 12.17 25.83
CA GLU A 193 -9.39 13.60 26.05
C GLU A 193 -8.13 14.25 26.64
N ASP A 194 -7.43 13.54 27.52
CA ASP A 194 -6.15 13.91 28.14
C ASP A 194 -5.01 14.20 27.16
N ALA A 195 -4.92 13.48 26.03
CA ALA A 195 -3.90 13.72 25.02
C ALA A 195 -4.18 15.02 24.25
N ARG A 196 -5.46 15.32 24.00
CA ARG A 196 -5.89 16.58 23.37
C ARG A 196 -5.67 17.76 24.31
N HIS A 197 -5.99 17.62 25.60
CA HIS A 197 -5.69 18.62 26.61
C HIS A 197 -4.19 18.92 26.71
N LYS A 198 -3.34 17.90 26.71
CA LYS A 198 -1.88 18.09 26.71
C LYS A 198 -1.37 18.81 25.45
N GLN A 199 -1.99 18.57 24.29
CA GLN A 199 -1.65 19.31 23.07
C GLN A 199 -2.10 20.77 23.14
N LEU A 200 -3.29 21.03 23.69
CA LEU A 200 -3.79 22.39 23.92
C LEU A 200 -2.93 23.16 24.93
N ASP A 201 -2.46 22.50 26.00
CA ASP A 201 -1.56 23.09 26.98
C ASP A 201 -0.19 23.43 26.39
N ARG A 202 0.34 22.57 25.50
CA ARG A 202 1.58 22.87 24.77
C ARG A 202 1.39 24.05 23.81
N LEU A 203 0.25 24.10 23.12
CA LEU A 203 -0.07 25.19 22.20
C LEU A 203 -0.25 26.51 22.97
N SER A 204 -0.96 26.49 24.09
CA SER A 204 -1.18 27.68 24.92
C SER A 204 0.14 28.20 25.49
N ALA A 205 1.03 27.30 25.94
CA ALA A 205 2.37 27.66 26.39
C ALA A 205 3.22 28.26 25.25
N PHE A 206 3.18 27.67 24.05
CA PHE A 206 3.89 28.17 22.88
C PHE A 206 3.38 29.56 22.44
N VAL A 207 2.07 29.77 22.44
CA VAL A 207 1.47 31.08 22.13
C VAL A 207 1.86 32.12 23.17
N ALA A 208 1.87 31.76 24.46
CA ALA A 208 2.28 32.67 25.53
C ALA A 208 3.76 33.07 25.40
N GLU A 209 4.63 32.12 25.06
CA GLU A 209 6.05 32.39 24.83
C GLU A 209 6.28 33.27 23.59
N THR A 210 5.63 32.93 22.48
CA THR A 210 5.69 33.72 21.24
C THR A 210 5.22 35.17 21.46
N ASN A 211 4.17 35.36 22.27
CA ASN A 211 3.67 36.69 22.60
C ASN A 211 4.66 37.49 23.48
N ARG A 212 5.33 36.83 24.43
CA ARG A 212 6.42 37.44 25.21
C ARG A 212 7.58 37.85 24.31
N GLU A 213 8.02 36.98 23.41
CA GLU A 213 9.14 37.25 22.52
C GLU A 213 8.82 38.38 21.53
N SER A 214 7.59 38.40 20.99
CA SER A 214 7.09 39.49 20.15
C SER A 214 7.07 40.83 20.90
N GLY A 215 6.61 40.82 22.17
CA GLY A 215 6.66 42.01 23.03
C GLY A 215 8.07 42.51 23.29
N ARG A 216 9.02 41.59 23.51
CA ARG A 216 10.44 41.91 23.70
C ARG A 216 11.07 42.51 22.45
N LEU A 217 10.76 41.97 21.27
CA LEU A 217 11.21 42.52 19.98
C LEU A 217 10.67 43.94 19.78
N LEU A 218 9.39 44.16 20.06
CA LEU A 218 8.76 45.47 19.92
C LEU A 218 9.34 46.48 20.91
N GLU A 219 9.64 46.05 22.14
CA GLU A 219 10.34 46.89 23.11
C GLU A 219 11.74 47.28 22.60
N LEU A 220 12.48 46.32 22.05
CA LEU A 220 13.83 46.52 21.53
C LEU A 220 13.85 47.48 20.32
N GLU A 221 12.88 47.37 19.41
CA GLU A 221 12.68 48.31 18.30
C GLU A 221 12.21 49.70 18.77
N SER A 222 11.55 49.79 19.92
CA SER A 222 11.08 51.05 20.49
C SER A 222 12.15 51.81 21.30
N ILE A 223 13.30 51.20 21.59
CA ILE A 223 14.42 51.81 22.34
C ILE A 223 14.82 53.19 21.81
N PRO A 224 15.00 53.42 20.48
CA PRO A 224 15.41 54.72 19.93
C PRO A 224 14.38 55.83 20.16
N TYR A 225 13.12 55.47 20.40
CA TYR A 225 12.02 56.41 20.62
C TYR A 225 11.72 56.62 22.12
N LYS A 226 12.44 55.93 23.01
CA LYS A 226 12.18 55.92 24.45
C LYS A 226 12.52 57.25 25.13
N GLU A 227 13.52 57.96 24.64
CA GLU A 227 13.99 59.24 25.20
C GLU A 227 13.18 60.45 24.73
N ASN A 228 12.44 60.32 23.61
CA ASN A 228 11.68 61.42 23.02
C ASN A 228 10.16 61.16 23.10
N GLU A 229 9.53 61.76 24.11
CA GLU A 229 8.09 61.63 24.42
C GLU A 229 7.19 61.92 23.20
N LYS A 230 7.56 62.90 22.36
CA LYS A 230 6.80 63.27 21.16
C LYS A 230 6.87 62.18 20.09
N ALA A 231 8.07 61.69 19.78
CA ALA A 231 8.27 60.65 18.77
C ALA A 231 7.61 59.32 19.16
N LYS A 232 7.56 59.00 20.46
CA LYS A 232 6.81 57.87 21.01
C LYS A 232 5.30 57.98 20.76
N SER A 233 4.73 59.18 20.93
CA SER A 233 3.30 59.42 20.71
C SER A 233 2.92 59.27 19.24
N GLU A 234 3.76 59.78 18.33
CA GLU A 234 3.58 59.66 16.87
C GLU A 234 3.65 58.21 16.40
N LEU A 235 4.63 57.44 16.90
CA LEU A 235 4.76 56.01 16.60
C LEU A 235 3.54 55.22 17.07
N ARG A 236 3.03 55.50 18.28
CA ARG A 236 1.83 54.86 18.81
C ARG A 236 0.59 55.17 17.97
N GLU A 237 0.45 56.40 17.49
CA GLU A 237 -0.65 56.82 16.63
C GLU A 237 -0.57 56.16 15.23
N ALA A 238 0.63 56.08 14.65
CA ALA A 238 0.89 55.39 13.40
C ALA A 238 0.59 53.88 13.50
N PHE A 239 1.05 53.21 14.57
CA PHE A 239 0.74 51.79 14.82
C PHE A 239 -0.76 51.56 15.00
N LYS A 240 -1.45 52.42 15.75
CA LYS A 240 -2.91 52.34 15.92
C LYS A 240 -3.62 52.43 14.57
N LYS A 241 -3.23 53.40 13.73
CA LYS A 241 -3.81 53.59 12.39
C LYS A 241 -3.53 52.38 11.49
N TYR A 242 -2.31 51.86 11.51
CA TYR A 242 -1.92 50.69 10.74
C TYR A 242 -2.70 49.44 11.16
N MET A 243 -2.84 49.19 12.47
CA MET A 243 -3.54 48.01 12.98
C MET A 243 -5.04 48.04 12.66
N VAL A 244 -5.68 49.20 12.79
CA VAL A 244 -7.08 49.38 12.38
C VAL A 244 -7.23 49.16 10.88
N GLN A 245 -6.36 49.74 10.06
CA GLN A 245 -6.53 49.73 8.61
C GLN A 245 -6.18 48.38 7.96
N ASN A 246 -5.15 47.68 8.46
CA ASN A 246 -4.71 46.40 7.89
C ASN A 246 -5.25 45.17 8.63
N VAL A 247 -5.32 45.17 9.96
CA VAL A 247 -5.72 43.96 10.70
C VAL A 247 -7.24 43.89 10.84
N VAL A 248 -7.86 44.98 11.31
CA VAL A 248 -9.32 44.99 11.60
C VAL A 248 -10.15 44.95 10.32
N HIS A 249 -9.74 45.64 9.26
CA HIS A 249 -10.48 45.60 7.98
C HIS A 249 -10.28 44.29 7.19
N GLN A 250 -9.23 43.52 7.49
CA GLN A 250 -9.01 42.20 6.87
C GLN A 250 -9.78 41.09 7.59
N GLU A 251 -10.24 41.32 8.82
CA GLU A 251 -11.03 40.35 9.55
C GLU A 251 -12.36 40.07 8.84
N LYS A 252 -12.66 38.78 8.64
CA LYS A 252 -13.81 38.29 7.88
C LYS A 252 -15.12 38.92 8.34
N ASP A 253 -15.32 39.01 9.65
CA ASP A 253 -16.59 39.45 10.23
C ASP A 253 -16.79 40.96 10.08
N VAL A 254 -15.72 41.75 10.25
CA VAL A 254 -15.73 43.19 9.98
C VAL A 254 -15.93 43.46 8.49
N ARG A 255 -15.28 42.70 7.60
CA ARG A 255 -15.47 42.82 6.15
C ARG A 255 -16.90 42.49 5.73
N ASN A 256 -17.49 41.46 6.33
CA ASN A 256 -18.88 41.07 6.09
C ASN A 256 -19.86 42.13 6.60
N ALA A 257 -19.63 42.70 7.79
CA ALA A 257 -20.44 43.78 8.35
C ALA A 257 -20.36 45.07 7.50
N ILE A 258 -19.15 45.44 7.06
CA ILE A 258 -18.94 46.58 6.14
C ILE A 258 -19.65 46.30 4.81
N GLY A 259 -19.52 45.09 4.26
CA GLY A 259 -20.21 44.66 3.03
C GLY A 259 -21.74 44.74 3.15
N GLN A 260 -22.31 44.32 4.27
CA GLN A 260 -23.75 44.41 4.53
C GLN A 260 -24.24 45.85 4.73
N SER A 261 -23.43 46.73 5.33
CA SER A 261 -23.77 48.15 5.45
C SER A 261 -23.71 48.88 4.10
N MET A 262 -22.72 48.54 3.26
CA MET A 262 -22.58 49.03 1.88
C MET A 262 -23.73 48.53 0.99
N ALA A 263 -24.13 47.26 1.13
CA ALA A 263 -25.27 46.69 0.41
C ALA A 263 -26.59 47.37 0.79
N ARG A 264 -26.82 47.64 2.08
CA ARG A 264 -27.99 48.40 2.56
C ARG A 264 -28.03 49.82 2.01
N ARG A 265 -26.88 50.52 1.94
CA ARG A 265 -26.80 51.86 1.32
C ARG A 265 -27.05 51.84 -0.19
N ARG A 266 -26.86 50.71 -0.86
CA ARG A 266 -27.08 50.55 -2.31
C ARG A 266 -28.49 50.05 -2.69
N GLN A 267 -29.32 49.65 -1.72
CA GLN A 267 -30.69 49.17 -1.99
C GLN A 267 -31.65 50.25 -2.53
N GLY A 268 -31.27 51.53 -2.47
CA GLY A 268 -32.06 52.65 -3.02
C GLY A 268 -31.45 53.32 -4.26
N VAL A 269 -30.38 52.77 -4.86
CA VAL A 269 -29.63 53.42 -5.94
C VAL A 269 -29.75 52.60 -7.23
N PRO A 270 -30.16 53.20 -8.38
CA PRO A 270 -30.32 52.47 -9.64
C PRO A 270 -29.00 51.88 -10.14
N HIS A 271 -29.08 50.72 -10.78
CA HIS A 271 -27.93 49.98 -11.29
C HIS A 271 -27.14 50.83 -12.30
N GLY A 272 -25.97 51.34 -11.89
CA GLY A 272 -25.06 52.11 -12.76
C GLY A 272 -24.51 53.41 -12.16
N ALA A 273 -24.98 53.87 -10.99
CA ALA A 273 -24.47 55.09 -10.37
C ALA A 273 -23.06 54.87 -9.78
N GLN A 274 -22.04 55.47 -10.39
CA GLN A 274 -20.72 55.62 -9.79
C GLN A 274 -20.76 56.76 -8.77
N GLY A 275 -20.48 56.45 -7.50
CA GLY A 275 -20.43 57.46 -6.44
C GLY A 275 -19.33 58.49 -6.71
N THR A 276 -19.64 59.77 -6.52
CA THR A 276 -18.67 60.86 -6.57
C THR A 276 -17.59 60.65 -5.51
N ARG A 277 -16.34 60.81 -5.94
CA ARG A 277 -15.12 60.62 -5.17
C ARG A 277 -15.03 61.57 -3.98
#